data_AF-A0A7R9D3V7-F1
#
_entry.id   AF-A0A7R9D3V7-F1
#
_cell.length_a   1.000
_cell.length_b   1.000
_cell.length_c   1.000
_cell.angle_alpha   90.00
_cell.angle_beta   90.00
_cell.angle_gamma   90.00
#
_symmetry.space_group_name_H-M   'P 1'
#
loop_
_entity.id
_entity.type
_entity.pdbx_description
1 polymer ?
#
loop_
_entity_poly.entity_id
_entity_poly.type
_entity_poly.pdbx_seq_one_letter_code
_entity_poly.pdbx_strand_id
1 'polypeptide(L)'
;MVLKHLCSVGQDLSYHLAELRGMACFLDRYQVLGLKEETVEAALSAAGAFLVKATEVQQVIDSSMKNYKAFFRWLYVAIIRLTDERGPSSELSKVTQQEVAYVAEFLYSFDTVMLKDARSPLGVYKPRFNLERLGQYLEDEDLTMPPSTENNMWAKFLSENPRLAEHPTIINHYKNMSLVQQHKHLKTAIKLVFSQPEHWMEGLFSVACMVMFPSVYSGGPMVSHPTHLNVSKENKLMLTFLETSPPSRGLYLIEIPIDEITNVNILVKCVYLYFMPSGEGTVGKNDEVSAGTVLKVRDVAFYQPDMLSVLLEQSPENRSATFLQFPTIAAKNIFRSSRVDVMEMFPLKEAPQVEGGSLLETGAMRTIDNMMAVRLAVSGTRKVAVVLAESRRKVRLFEMEAEEEEEEEEGMDTTVSSLEGNKTGDINEDE
;
A
#
# COMPACT_ATOMS: atom_id res chain seq x y z
N MET A 1 20.96 5.87 18.30
CA MET A 1 20.02 6.36 17.27
C MET A 1 20.73 6.56 15.93
N VAL A 2 21.78 7.40 15.85
CA VAL A 2 22.55 7.65 14.61
C VAL A 2 23.17 6.38 14.04
N LEU A 3 24.04 5.68 14.79
CA LEU A 3 24.66 4.42 14.31
C LEU A 3 23.63 3.31 14.00
N LYS A 4 22.69 3.06 14.91
CA LYS A 4 21.73 1.93 14.78
C LYS A 4 20.67 2.13 13.70
N HIS A 5 20.21 3.35 13.46
CA HIS A 5 19.10 3.59 12.53
C HIS A 5 19.56 4.38 11.31
N LEU A 6 20.23 5.51 11.50
CA LEU A 6 20.57 6.40 10.40
C LEU A 6 21.66 5.81 9.49
N CYS A 7 22.73 5.28 10.08
CA CYS A 7 23.81 4.65 9.31
C CYS A 7 23.36 3.33 8.68
N SER A 8 22.60 2.49 9.42
CA SER A 8 22.05 1.23 8.89
C SER A 8 21.19 1.49 7.65
N VAL A 9 20.20 2.39 7.76
CA VAL A 9 19.32 2.73 6.63
C VAL A 9 20.11 3.37 5.49
N GLY A 10 21.10 4.23 5.78
CA GLY A 10 21.95 4.80 4.74
C GLY A 10 22.79 3.75 4.00
N GLN A 11 23.26 2.71 4.70
CA GLN A 11 23.97 1.58 4.11
C GLN A 11 23.04 0.73 3.23
N ASP A 12 21.84 0.40 3.73
CA ASP A 12 20.83 -0.35 2.98
C ASP A 12 20.41 0.40 1.70
N LEU A 13 20.20 1.72 1.81
CA LEU A 13 19.92 2.58 0.66
C LEU A 13 21.08 2.57 -0.35
N SER A 14 22.31 2.67 0.13
CA SER A 14 23.50 2.64 -0.75
C SER A 14 23.64 1.29 -1.45
N TYR A 15 23.34 0.19 -0.75
CA TYR A 15 23.33 -1.16 -1.31
C TYR A 15 22.32 -1.29 -2.46
N HIS A 16 21.06 -0.92 -2.22
CA HIS A 16 20.02 -1.00 -3.25
C HIS A 16 20.24 -0.02 -4.41
N LEU A 17 20.79 1.18 -4.14
CA LEU A 17 21.17 2.12 -5.21
C LEU A 17 22.34 1.58 -6.03
N ALA A 18 23.27 0.82 -5.44
CA ALA A 18 24.34 0.16 -6.18
C ALA A 18 23.80 -0.98 -7.06
N GLU A 19 22.85 -1.78 -6.57
CA GLU A 19 22.13 -2.77 -7.40
C GLU A 19 21.40 -2.09 -8.56
N LEU A 20 20.69 -1.00 -8.27
CA LEU A 20 19.96 -0.23 -9.27
C LEU A 20 20.90 0.41 -10.31
N ARG A 21 22.10 0.83 -9.89
CA ARG A 21 23.13 1.30 -10.82
C ARG A 21 23.57 0.17 -11.74
N GLY A 22 23.79 -1.03 -11.18
CA GLY A 22 24.05 -2.23 -11.97
C GLY A 22 22.98 -2.50 -13.01
N MET A 23 21.69 -2.37 -12.64
CA MET A 23 20.57 -2.46 -13.59
C MET A 23 20.62 -1.36 -14.65
N ALA A 24 20.88 -0.11 -14.25
CA ALA A 24 20.94 1.03 -15.18
C ALA A 24 22.05 0.90 -16.23
N CYS A 25 23.15 0.20 -15.91
CA CYS A 25 24.22 -0.10 -16.88
C CYS A 25 23.76 -1.09 -17.97
N PHE A 26 22.73 -1.91 -17.73
CA PHE A 26 22.15 -2.79 -18.75
C PHE A 26 21.13 -2.04 -19.62
N LEU A 27 21.65 -1.20 -20.50
CA LEU A 27 20.86 -0.30 -21.36
C LEU A 27 19.74 -1.03 -22.11
N ASP A 28 20.03 -2.19 -22.71
CA ASP A 28 19.08 -2.97 -23.51
C ASP A 28 17.78 -3.35 -22.75
N ARG A 29 17.84 -3.47 -21.42
CA ARG A 29 16.70 -3.92 -20.60
C ARG A 29 16.06 -2.81 -19.79
N TYR A 30 16.85 -1.87 -19.27
CA TYR A 30 16.37 -0.91 -18.29
C TYR A 30 16.27 0.51 -18.82
N GLN A 31 16.97 0.83 -19.92
CA GLN A 31 16.81 2.13 -20.58
C GLN A 31 15.40 2.29 -21.16
N VAL A 32 14.82 1.21 -21.69
CA VAL A 32 13.42 1.20 -22.20
C VAL A 32 12.40 1.48 -21.10
N LEU A 33 12.75 1.23 -19.83
CA LEU A 33 11.92 1.55 -18.67
C LEU A 33 12.18 2.97 -18.13
N GLY A 34 13.03 3.76 -18.78
CA GLY A 34 13.37 5.13 -18.37
C GLY A 34 14.40 5.22 -17.24
N LEU A 35 15.08 4.13 -16.88
CA LEU A 35 16.15 4.13 -15.87
C LEU A 35 17.47 4.63 -16.48
N LYS A 36 18.02 5.75 -15.97
CA LYS A 36 19.28 6.33 -16.45
C LYS A 36 20.40 6.12 -15.43
N GLU A 37 21.61 5.78 -15.91
CA GLU A 37 22.77 5.59 -15.04
C GLU A 37 23.13 6.87 -14.27
N GLU A 38 23.12 8.02 -14.96
CA GLU A 38 23.50 9.33 -14.38
C GLU A 38 22.69 9.71 -13.14
N THR A 39 21.36 9.47 -13.18
CA THR A 39 20.49 9.81 -12.04
C THR A 39 20.70 8.87 -10.86
N VAL A 40 20.94 7.58 -11.14
CA VAL A 40 21.22 6.59 -10.10
C VAL A 40 22.60 6.82 -9.48
N GLU A 41 23.60 7.19 -10.28
CA GLU A 41 24.93 7.56 -9.80
C GLU A 41 24.89 8.80 -8.90
N ALA A 42 24.14 9.83 -9.29
CA ALA A 42 23.92 11.00 -8.46
C ALA A 42 23.24 10.65 -7.12
N ALA A 43 22.25 9.76 -7.14
CA ALA A 43 21.59 9.28 -5.92
C ALA A 43 22.53 8.46 -5.03
N LEU A 44 23.37 7.60 -5.61
CA LEU A 44 24.37 6.82 -4.88
C LEU A 44 25.43 7.73 -4.24
N SER A 45 25.89 8.76 -4.96
CA SER A 45 26.81 9.77 -4.43
C SER A 45 26.18 10.56 -3.28
N ALA A 46 24.92 10.98 -3.42
CA ALA A 46 24.16 11.65 -2.35
C ALA A 46 23.99 10.75 -1.12
N ALA A 47 23.78 9.44 -1.29
CA ALA A 47 23.67 8.48 -0.19
C ALA A 47 25.00 8.33 0.56
N GLY A 48 26.11 8.25 -0.18
CA GLY A 48 27.46 8.28 0.40
C GLY A 48 27.73 9.57 1.18
N ALA A 49 27.40 10.72 0.59
CA ALA A 49 27.59 12.03 1.24
C ALA A 49 26.75 12.18 2.51
N PHE A 50 25.54 11.61 2.53
CA PHE A 50 24.70 11.53 3.71
C PHE A 50 25.32 10.65 4.81
N LEU A 51 25.88 9.49 4.47
CA LEU A 51 26.59 8.62 5.43
C LEU A 51 27.83 9.30 6.03
N VAL A 52 28.58 10.04 5.22
CA VAL A 52 29.71 10.87 5.69
C VAL A 52 29.21 11.89 6.72
N LYS A 53 28.11 12.59 6.42
CA LYS A 53 27.52 13.58 7.34
C LYS A 53 26.97 12.94 8.62
N ALA A 54 26.36 11.77 8.53
CA ALA A 54 25.90 11.01 9.70
C ALA A 54 27.07 10.60 10.62
N THR A 55 28.20 10.22 10.02
CA THR A 55 29.43 9.87 10.76
C THR A 55 30.04 11.11 11.43
N GLU A 56 30.04 12.24 10.74
CA GLU A 56 30.46 13.54 11.30
C GLU A 56 29.60 13.94 12.51
N VAL A 57 28.27 13.81 12.41
CA VAL A 57 27.35 14.04 13.53
C VAL A 57 27.67 13.12 14.70
N GLN A 58 27.94 11.84 14.45
CA GLN A 58 28.35 10.90 15.51
C GLN A 58 29.64 11.35 16.21
N GLN A 59 30.65 11.80 15.45
CA GLN A 59 31.90 12.33 16.02
C GLN A 59 31.66 13.59 16.87
N VAL A 60 30.77 14.48 16.43
CA VAL A 60 30.39 15.69 17.19
C VAL A 60 29.67 15.31 18.49
N ILE A 61 28.78 14.30 18.46
CA ILE A 61 28.11 13.77 19.66
C ILE A 61 29.15 13.21 20.63
N ASP A 62 30.05 12.37 20.15
CA ASP A 62 31.06 11.72 20.99
C ASP A 62 32.03 12.73 21.61
N SER A 63 32.45 13.73 20.83
CA SER A 63 33.29 14.83 21.32
C SER A 63 32.55 15.68 22.35
N SER A 64 31.28 16.03 22.09
CA SER A 64 30.47 16.83 23.01
C SER A 64 30.21 16.09 24.32
N MET A 65 29.91 14.78 24.27
CA MET A 65 29.71 13.95 25.46
C MET A 65 30.97 13.85 26.32
N LYS A 66 32.15 13.72 25.71
CA LYS A 66 33.43 13.75 26.44
C LYS A 66 33.66 15.09 27.12
N ASN A 67 33.40 16.20 26.40
CA ASN A 67 33.50 17.56 26.93
C ASN A 67 32.57 17.76 28.13
N TYR A 68 31.28 17.44 27.99
CA TYR A 68 30.31 17.58 29.07
C TYR A 68 30.65 16.72 30.28
N LYS A 69 31.03 15.45 30.08
CA LYS A 69 31.40 14.58 31.19
C LYS A 69 32.61 15.12 31.98
N ALA A 70 33.62 15.62 31.29
CA ALA A 70 34.78 16.23 31.93
C ALA A 70 34.42 17.52 32.67
N PHE A 71 33.66 18.41 32.02
CA PHE A 71 33.22 19.68 32.59
C PHE A 71 32.33 19.49 33.82
N PHE A 72 31.28 18.67 33.73
CA PHE A 72 30.35 18.45 34.86
C PHE A 72 31.02 17.73 36.02
N ARG A 73 31.92 16.78 35.78
CA ARG A 73 32.70 16.15 36.86
C ARG A 73 33.58 17.19 37.58
N TRP A 74 34.28 18.04 36.82
CA TRP A 74 35.07 19.12 37.39
C TRP A 74 34.21 20.11 38.18
N LEU A 75 33.09 20.55 37.62
CA LEU A 75 32.16 21.48 38.24
C LEU A 75 31.54 20.91 39.52
N TYR A 76 31.16 19.64 39.51
CA TYR A 76 30.62 18.93 40.68
C TYR A 76 31.62 18.88 41.83
N VAL A 77 32.89 18.54 41.54
CA VAL A 77 33.97 18.56 42.53
C VAL A 77 34.18 19.98 43.07
N ALA A 78 34.10 21.00 42.23
CA ALA A 78 34.22 22.39 42.65
C ALA A 78 33.07 22.82 43.58
N ILE A 79 31.82 22.44 43.27
CA ILE A 79 30.65 22.76 44.10
C ILE A 79 30.78 22.11 45.48
N ILE A 80 31.10 20.81 45.56
CA ILE A 80 31.26 20.10 46.86
C ILE A 80 32.35 20.74 47.71
N ARG A 81 33.48 21.13 47.09
CA ARG A 81 34.56 21.81 47.80
C ARG A 81 34.13 23.16 48.39
N LEU A 82 33.16 23.83 47.77
CA LEU A 82 32.65 25.12 48.22
C LEU A 82 31.50 25.01 49.24
N THR A 83 30.74 23.90 49.23
CA THR A 83 29.61 23.69 50.16
C THR A 83 29.99 23.01 51.48
N ASP A 84 31.25 22.60 51.64
CA ASP A 84 31.82 22.00 52.87
C ASP A 84 31.04 20.77 53.43
N GLU A 85 30.20 20.16 52.60
CA GLU A 85 29.56 18.88 52.89
C GLU A 85 30.65 17.80 52.87
N ARG A 86 30.83 17.12 54.02
CA ARG A 86 31.78 16.01 54.30
C ARG A 86 32.58 15.55 53.07
N GLY A 87 33.87 15.86 53.10
CA GLY A 87 34.78 15.85 51.96
C GLY A 87 34.61 14.68 50.96
N PRO A 88 34.85 14.95 49.67
CA PRO A 88 34.64 13.97 48.61
C PRO A 88 35.39 12.68 48.95
N SER A 89 34.70 11.54 48.86
CA SER A 89 35.33 10.23 48.94
C SER A 89 36.58 10.23 48.04
N SER A 90 37.69 9.70 48.55
CA SER A 90 39.07 9.84 48.00
C SER A 90 39.22 9.57 46.49
N GLU A 91 38.25 8.91 45.87
CA GLU A 91 38.15 8.62 44.43
C GLU A 91 37.74 9.83 43.57
N LEU A 92 36.87 10.73 44.08
CA LEU A 92 36.33 11.89 43.34
C LEU A 92 37.26 13.11 43.32
N SER A 93 38.27 13.15 44.19
CA SER A 93 39.15 14.33 44.35
C SER A 93 40.32 14.37 43.37
N LYS A 94 40.56 13.30 42.61
CA LYS A 94 41.67 13.17 41.65
C LYS A 94 41.27 13.64 40.25
N VAL A 95 40.98 14.93 40.10
CA VAL A 95 40.95 15.54 38.76
C VAL A 95 42.39 15.57 38.25
N THR A 96 42.69 14.91 37.12
CA THR A 96 44.05 14.87 36.58
C THR A 96 44.40 16.18 35.88
N GLN A 97 45.70 16.51 35.77
CA GLN A 97 46.13 17.73 35.07
C GLN A 97 45.69 17.74 33.58
N GLN A 98 45.60 16.56 32.95
CA GLN A 98 45.07 16.42 31.60
C GLN A 98 43.57 16.77 31.52
N GLU A 99 42.78 16.40 32.52
CA GLU A 99 41.36 16.75 32.59
C GLU A 99 41.16 18.25 32.81
N VAL A 100 42.02 18.89 33.62
CA VAL A 100 42.00 20.35 33.79
C VAL A 100 42.36 21.06 32.48
N ALA A 101 43.38 20.60 31.76
CA ALA A 101 43.75 21.14 30.45
C ALA A 101 42.60 20.98 29.43
N TYR A 102 41.94 19.82 29.44
CA TYR A 102 40.79 19.54 28.58
C TYR A 102 39.58 20.44 28.90
N VAL A 103 39.29 20.66 30.18
CA VAL A 103 38.23 21.60 30.60
C VAL A 103 38.61 23.04 30.23
N ALA A 104 39.88 23.43 30.35
CA ALA A 104 40.34 24.76 29.95
C ALA A 104 40.20 24.98 28.43
N GLU A 105 40.56 23.98 27.61
CA GLU A 105 40.37 24.03 26.16
C GLU A 105 38.88 24.10 25.79
N PHE A 106 38.04 23.33 26.48
CA PHE A 106 36.59 23.39 26.30
C PHE A 106 36.02 24.77 26.67
N LEU A 107 36.46 25.37 27.78
CA LEU A 107 36.06 26.72 28.19
C LEU A 107 36.55 27.78 27.21
N TYR A 108 37.79 27.66 26.71
CA TYR A 108 38.35 28.55 25.69
C TYR A 108 37.55 28.48 24.38
N SER A 109 37.02 27.30 24.06
CA SER A 109 36.13 27.13 22.91
C SER A 109 34.81 27.88 23.04
N PHE A 110 34.41 28.33 24.24
CA PHE A 110 33.28 29.25 24.44
C PHE A 110 33.62 30.68 24.04
N ASP A 111 34.82 31.16 24.38
CA ASP A 111 35.26 32.53 24.05
C ASP A 111 35.43 32.73 22.54
N THR A 112 35.81 31.69 21.80
CA THR A 112 35.94 31.77 20.33
C THR A 112 34.59 31.97 19.63
N VAL A 113 33.48 31.52 20.24
CA VAL A 113 32.11 31.75 19.74
C VAL A 113 31.71 33.22 19.93
N MET A 114 32.09 33.81 21.06
CA MET A 114 31.80 35.22 21.39
C MET A 114 32.45 36.22 20.42
N LEU A 115 33.61 35.87 19.84
CA LEU A 115 34.32 36.74 18.90
C LEU A 115 33.74 36.73 17.47
N LYS A 116 33.06 35.65 17.05
CA LYS A 116 32.47 35.56 15.71
C LYS A 116 31.13 36.30 15.59
N ASP A 117 30.38 36.41 16.68
CA ASP A 117 29.09 37.13 16.74
C ASP A 117 29.23 38.66 16.90
N ALA A 118 30.45 39.19 16.97
CA ALA A 118 30.73 40.62 17.13
C ALA A 118 30.44 41.50 15.89
N ARG A 119 29.72 40.99 14.89
CA ARG A 119 29.31 41.74 13.69
C ARG A 119 27.85 42.21 13.71
N SER A 120 27.28 42.46 14.88
CA SER A 120 25.98 43.15 14.99
C SER A 120 26.18 44.67 15.04
N PRO A 121 25.55 45.48 14.16
CA PRO A 121 25.78 46.93 14.06
C PRO A 121 25.33 47.76 15.29
N LEU A 122 24.70 47.13 16.29
CA LEU A 122 23.97 47.82 17.36
C LEU A 122 24.55 47.60 18.77
N GLY A 123 25.73 47.01 18.93
CA GLY A 123 26.50 47.08 20.18
C GLY A 123 25.86 46.46 21.43
N VAL A 124 24.77 45.70 21.30
CA VAL A 124 24.18 44.94 22.41
C VAL A 124 24.82 43.56 22.45
N TYR A 125 25.84 43.42 23.29
CA TYR A 125 26.43 42.13 23.64
C TYR A 125 25.41 41.29 24.40
N LYS A 126 24.60 40.49 23.69
CA LYS A 126 23.96 39.32 24.29
C LYS A 126 24.86 38.12 24.02
N PRO A 127 25.61 37.62 25.02
CA PRO A 127 26.40 36.41 24.84
C PRO A 127 25.44 35.24 24.56
N ARG A 128 25.35 34.82 23.30
CA ARG A 128 24.68 33.56 22.95
C ARG A 128 25.67 32.44 23.23
N PHE A 129 25.54 31.87 24.43
CA PHE A 129 26.28 30.67 24.80
C PHE A 129 25.73 29.48 24.00
N ASN A 130 26.33 29.20 22.84
CA ASN A 130 25.96 28.01 22.07
C ASN A 130 26.81 26.82 22.51
N LEU A 131 26.40 26.20 23.62
CA LEU A 131 26.99 24.97 24.14
C LEU A 131 26.84 23.81 23.13
N GLU A 132 25.82 23.88 22.29
CA GLU A 132 25.36 22.75 21.50
C GLU A 132 25.87 22.78 20.06
N ARG A 133 27.05 22.20 19.83
CA ARG A 133 27.58 21.96 18.47
C ARG A 133 26.75 20.96 17.66
N LEU A 134 25.83 20.25 18.31
CA LEU A 134 24.94 19.27 17.70
C LEU A 134 23.70 19.93 17.07
N GLY A 135 23.17 20.99 17.69
CA GLY A 135 21.90 21.62 17.29
C GLY A 135 21.91 22.11 15.84
N GLN A 136 23.03 22.72 15.40
CA GLN A 136 23.23 23.17 14.02
C GLN A 136 23.06 22.07 12.94
N TYR A 137 23.24 20.78 13.27
CA TYR A 137 23.02 19.70 12.31
C TYR A 137 21.53 19.34 12.16
N LEU A 138 20.72 19.65 13.17
CA LEU A 138 19.29 19.34 13.23
C LEU A 138 18.42 20.48 12.68
N GLU A 139 19.01 21.64 12.41
CA GLU A 139 18.37 22.76 11.76
C GLU A 139 18.57 22.71 10.25
N ASP A 140 17.60 23.24 9.50
CA ASP A 140 17.66 23.33 8.04
C ASP A 140 18.42 24.59 7.59
N GLU A 141 19.57 24.83 8.20
CA GLU A 141 20.44 25.99 7.95
C GLU A 141 21.89 25.54 7.82
N ASP A 142 22.73 26.40 7.25
CA ASP A 142 24.15 26.10 7.10
C ASP A 142 24.85 26.07 8.48
N LEU A 143 25.83 25.18 8.62
CA LEU A 143 26.60 25.02 9.84
C LEU A 143 27.38 26.30 10.16
N THR A 144 27.10 26.88 11.33
CA THR A 144 27.81 28.07 11.83
C THR A 144 29.19 27.73 12.38
N MET A 145 29.36 26.52 12.90
CA MET A 145 30.60 25.99 13.46
C MET A 145 30.90 24.59 12.90
N PRO A 146 31.33 24.49 11.63
CA PRO A 146 31.73 23.22 11.05
C PRO A 146 32.97 22.66 11.77
N PRO A 147 33.13 21.32 11.81
CA PRO A 147 34.28 20.69 12.43
C PRO A 147 35.56 21.05 11.66
N SER A 148 36.65 21.31 12.40
CA SER A 148 37.94 21.63 11.76
C SER A 148 38.44 20.44 10.95
N THR A 149 38.81 20.70 9.70
CA THR A 149 39.42 19.71 8.79
C THR A 149 40.94 19.87 8.69
N GLU A 150 41.53 20.79 9.46
CA GLU A 150 42.94 21.17 9.36
C GLU A 150 43.92 20.03 9.69
N ASN A 151 43.50 19.06 10.50
CA ASN A 151 44.32 17.89 10.85
C ASN A 151 43.98 16.65 10.00
N ASN A 152 43.04 16.73 9.06
CA ASN A 152 42.66 15.59 8.25
C ASN A 152 43.61 15.43 7.03
N MET A 153 44.49 14.44 7.08
CA MET A 153 45.44 14.14 6.00
C MET A 153 44.76 13.83 4.66
N TRP A 154 43.61 13.15 4.68
CA TRP A 154 42.84 12.84 3.46
C TRP A 154 42.29 14.11 2.81
N ALA A 155 41.79 15.06 3.60
CA ALA A 155 41.31 16.34 3.08
C ALA A 155 42.44 17.17 2.47
N LYS A 156 43.63 17.18 3.09
CA LYS A 156 44.83 17.83 2.52
C LYS A 156 45.23 17.19 1.19
N PHE A 157 45.31 15.86 1.17
CA PHE A 157 45.65 15.10 -0.03
C PHE A 157 44.68 15.38 -1.20
N LEU A 158 43.37 15.42 -0.95
CA LEU A 158 42.39 15.78 -1.98
C LEU A 158 42.52 17.23 -2.44
N SER A 159 42.83 18.16 -1.53
CA SER A 159 43.04 19.57 -1.89
C SER A 159 44.29 19.79 -2.76
N GLU A 160 45.31 18.95 -2.60
CA GLU A 160 46.53 18.95 -3.41
C GLU A 160 46.34 18.25 -4.76
N ASN A 161 45.28 17.44 -4.93
CA ASN A 161 45.03 16.63 -6.12
C ASN A 161 43.62 16.87 -6.70
N PRO A 162 43.38 17.98 -7.43
CA PRO A 162 42.04 18.34 -7.93
C PRO A 162 41.38 17.28 -8.82
N ARG A 163 42.15 16.63 -9.70
CA ARG A 163 41.63 15.57 -10.57
C ARG A 163 41.11 14.35 -9.82
N LEU A 164 41.71 14.06 -8.66
CA LEU A 164 41.23 12.98 -7.81
C LEU A 164 39.98 13.42 -7.06
N ALA A 165 39.93 14.68 -6.61
CA ALA A 165 38.74 15.24 -5.94
C ALA A 165 37.50 15.24 -6.85
N GLU A 166 37.67 15.39 -8.17
CA GLU A 166 36.59 15.34 -9.16
C GLU A 166 36.24 13.92 -9.63
N HIS A 167 36.95 12.89 -9.17
CA HIS A 167 36.73 11.52 -9.64
C HIS A 167 35.37 10.98 -9.14
N PRO A 168 34.55 10.34 -10.01
CA PRO A 168 33.16 9.94 -9.68
C PRO A 168 33.03 8.97 -8.49
N THR A 169 34.08 8.19 -8.22
CA THR A 169 34.09 7.26 -7.08
C THR A 169 34.41 7.92 -5.74
N ILE A 170 34.83 9.20 -5.74
CA ILE A 170 35.12 9.94 -4.52
C ILE A 170 33.81 10.56 -4.01
N ILE A 171 33.45 10.20 -2.79
CA ILE A 171 32.25 10.73 -2.13
C ILE A 171 32.53 12.17 -1.70
N ASN A 172 31.69 13.09 -2.18
CA ASN A 172 31.78 14.50 -1.83
C ASN A 172 31.42 14.75 -0.36
N HIS A 173 32.26 15.53 0.32
CA HIS A 173 32.00 15.99 1.68
C HIS A 173 31.48 17.43 1.65
N TYR A 174 30.20 17.62 1.99
CA TYR A 174 29.57 18.94 2.07
C TYR A 174 29.78 19.55 3.46
N LYS A 175 30.84 20.36 3.62
CA LYS A 175 31.29 20.88 4.93
C LYS A 175 30.27 21.78 5.63
N ASN A 176 29.53 22.58 4.86
CA ASN A 176 28.64 23.59 5.42
C ASN A 176 27.19 23.11 5.56
N MET A 177 26.85 21.96 4.99
CA MET A 177 25.47 21.47 5.02
C MET A 177 25.15 20.78 6.34
N SER A 178 23.97 21.06 6.87
CA SER A 178 23.41 20.32 8.01
C SER A 178 23.00 18.89 7.63
N LEU A 179 22.70 18.08 8.63
CA LEU A 179 22.19 16.72 8.40
C LEU A 179 20.82 16.76 7.73
N VAL A 180 19.98 17.73 8.08
CA VAL A 180 18.64 17.91 7.49
C VAL A 180 18.74 18.28 6.02
N GLN A 181 19.62 19.22 5.67
CA GLN A 181 19.87 19.61 4.29
C GLN A 181 20.40 18.42 3.47
N GLN A 182 21.31 17.62 4.04
CA GLN A 182 21.81 16.43 3.33
C GLN A 182 20.77 15.32 3.17
N HIS A 183 19.90 15.14 4.16
CA HIS A 183 18.76 14.24 4.02
C HIS A 183 17.80 14.72 2.90
N LYS A 184 17.54 16.03 2.81
CA LYS A 184 16.72 16.60 1.71
C LYS A 184 17.37 16.42 0.35
N HIS A 185 18.69 16.61 0.27
CA HIS A 185 19.45 16.39 -0.96
C HIS A 185 19.35 14.92 -1.41
N LEU A 186 19.60 13.96 -0.51
CA LEU A 186 19.41 12.54 -0.76
C LEU A 186 17.98 12.20 -1.22
N LYS A 187 16.98 12.69 -0.51
CA LYS A 187 15.56 12.47 -0.85
C LYS A 187 15.23 12.99 -2.25
N THR A 188 15.77 14.14 -2.62
CA THR A 188 15.56 14.74 -3.95
C THR A 188 16.25 13.91 -5.04
N ALA A 189 17.49 13.49 -4.81
CA ALA A 189 18.21 12.64 -5.75
C ALA A 189 17.49 11.29 -5.98
N ILE A 190 17.02 10.64 -4.92
CA ILE A 190 16.23 9.39 -5.03
C ILE A 190 14.93 9.63 -5.80
N LYS A 191 14.21 10.73 -5.53
CA LYS A 191 12.98 11.05 -6.27
C LYS A 191 13.21 11.20 -7.78
N LEU A 192 14.33 11.81 -8.18
CA LEU A 192 14.67 11.99 -9.58
C LEU A 192 14.94 10.67 -10.31
N VAL A 193 15.41 9.64 -9.59
CA VAL A 193 15.58 8.29 -10.15
C VAL A 193 14.24 7.70 -10.58
N PHE A 194 13.20 7.87 -9.75
CA PHE A 194 11.89 7.26 -9.97
C PHE A 194 10.90 8.11 -10.78
N SER A 195 11.11 9.43 -10.88
CA SER A 195 10.24 10.30 -11.67
C SER A 195 10.37 10.07 -13.18
N GLN A 196 11.53 9.60 -13.65
CA GLN A 196 11.74 9.35 -15.08
C GLN A 196 10.99 8.11 -15.57
N PRO A 197 11.09 6.93 -14.93
CA PRO A 197 10.26 5.79 -15.27
C PRO A 197 8.76 6.08 -15.28
N GLU A 198 8.27 6.87 -14.31
CA GLU A 198 6.85 7.25 -14.22
C GLU A 198 6.34 7.92 -15.52
N HIS A 199 7.08 8.91 -16.03
CA HIS A 199 6.74 9.59 -17.28
C HIS A 199 7.01 8.72 -18.52
N TRP A 200 8.05 7.89 -18.50
CA TRP A 200 8.40 7.06 -19.66
C TRP A 200 7.38 5.95 -19.89
N MET A 201 6.86 5.35 -18.81
CA MET A 201 5.85 4.30 -18.90
C MET A 201 4.58 4.77 -19.62
N GLU A 202 4.17 6.03 -19.47
CA GLU A 202 2.99 6.58 -20.17
C GLU A 202 3.13 6.45 -21.69
N GLY A 203 4.33 6.65 -22.23
CA GLY A 203 4.61 6.50 -23.67
C GLY A 203 4.76 5.06 -24.15
N LEU A 204 4.90 4.08 -23.23
CA LEU A 204 5.03 2.66 -23.58
C LEU A 204 3.69 1.99 -23.84
N PHE A 205 2.60 2.53 -23.28
CA PHE A 205 1.28 1.97 -23.44
C PHE A 205 0.50 2.75 -24.50
N SER A 206 0.09 2.04 -25.55
CA SER A 206 -0.93 2.53 -26.48
C SER A 206 -2.18 1.69 -26.33
N VAL A 207 -3.35 2.30 -26.54
CA VAL A 207 -4.62 1.57 -26.60
C VAL A 207 -4.54 0.58 -27.77
N ALA A 208 -4.47 -0.72 -27.46
CA ALA A 208 -4.46 -1.78 -28.47
C ALA A 208 -5.85 -1.99 -29.10
N CYS A 209 -6.90 -1.80 -28.31
CA CYS A 209 -8.26 -2.09 -28.76
C CYS A 209 -9.28 -1.33 -27.92
N MET A 210 -10.37 -0.91 -28.57
CA MET A 210 -11.56 -0.36 -27.92
C MET A 210 -12.77 -1.14 -28.44
N VAL A 211 -13.55 -1.73 -27.54
CA VAL A 211 -14.83 -2.37 -27.88
C VAL A 211 -15.93 -1.56 -27.24
N MET A 212 -16.82 -1.00 -28.06
CA MET A 212 -17.90 -0.15 -27.60
C MET A 212 -19.16 -0.99 -27.36
N PHE A 213 -19.67 -0.98 -26.13
CA PHE A 213 -20.92 -1.64 -25.77
C PHE A 213 -22.05 -0.62 -25.69
N PRO A 214 -23.28 -0.94 -26.17
CA PRO A 214 -24.39 -0.02 -26.11
C PRO A 214 -24.73 0.32 -24.66
N SER A 215 -24.78 1.63 -24.39
CA SER A 215 -25.30 2.16 -23.14
C SER A 215 -26.75 1.74 -22.98
N VAL A 216 -27.04 0.92 -21.97
CA VAL A 216 -28.41 0.56 -21.63
C VAL A 216 -28.95 1.66 -20.68
N TYR A 217 -29.19 2.85 -21.23
CA TYR A 217 -29.76 3.98 -20.51
C TYR A 217 -31.19 4.26 -20.96
N SER A 218 -32.11 4.27 -19.99
CA SER A 218 -33.43 4.90 -20.11
C SER A 218 -33.76 5.52 -18.75
N GLY A 219 -33.30 6.76 -18.54
CA GLY A 219 -33.81 7.68 -17.51
C GLY A 219 -33.68 7.27 -16.03
N GLY A 220 -32.49 7.47 -15.44
CA GLY A 220 -32.30 7.45 -13.97
C GLY A 220 -30.82 7.40 -13.56
N PRO A 221 -30.46 7.76 -12.31
CA PRO A 221 -29.09 7.69 -11.82
C PRO A 221 -28.73 6.24 -11.44
N MET A 222 -28.64 5.35 -12.42
CA MET A 222 -28.02 4.04 -12.22
C MET A 222 -27.31 3.60 -13.50
N VAL A 223 -25.99 3.72 -13.45
CA VAL A 223 -25.06 3.38 -14.53
C VAL A 223 -24.93 1.85 -14.58
N SER A 224 -25.26 1.23 -15.71
CA SER A 224 -24.92 -0.16 -16.01
C SER A 224 -23.39 -0.24 -16.21
N HIS A 225 -22.69 -0.60 -15.15
CA HIS A 225 -21.27 -0.91 -15.21
C HIS A 225 -21.10 -2.39 -15.58
N PRO A 226 -20.01 -2.78 -16.28
CA PRO A 226 -19.56 -4.16 -16.26
C PRO A 226 -19.51 -4.59 -14.79
N THR A 227 -20.33 -5.57 -14.44
CA THR A 227 -20.58 -5.89 -13.02
C THR A 227 -19.42 -6.68 -12.45
N HIS A 228 -18.74 -7.46 -13.30
CA HIS A 228 -17.50 -8.11 -12.95
C HIS A 228 -16.64 -8.37 -14.19
N LEU A 229 -15.32 -8.32 -14.00
CA LEU A 229 -14.31 -8.62 -15.02
C LEU A 229 -13.45 -9.77 -14.52
N ASN A 230 -13.12 -10.72 -15.39
CA ASN A 230 -12.22 -11.81 -15.06
C ASN A 230 -11.28 -12.09 -16.23
N VAL A 231 -9.99 -12.22 -15.95
CA VAL A 231 -9.00 -12.68 -16.93
C VAL A 231 -8.68 -14.13 -16.62
N SER A 232 -9.12 -15.02 -17.51
CA SER A 232 -8.84 -16.45 -17.44
C SER A 232 -7.35 -16.72 -17.69
N LYS A 233 -6.86 -17.84 -17.15
CA LYS A 233 -5.53 -18.40 -17.45
C LYS A 233 -5.33 -18.71 -18.94
N GLU A 234 -6.41 -18.87 -19.70
CA GLU A 234 -6.39 -19.09 -21.15
C GLU A 234 -6.30 -17.77 -21.96
N ASN A 235 -5.82 -16.68 -21.38
CA ASN A 235 -5.76 -15.35 -22.03
C ASN A 235 -7.12 -14.92 -22.61
N LYS A 236 -8.19 -15.10 -21.83
CA LYS A 236 -9.54 -14.66 -22.19
C LYS A 236 -10.05 -13.67 -21.17
N LEU A 237 -10.59 -12.56 -21.66
CA LEU A 237 -11.31 -11.58 -20.88
C LEU A 237 -12.80 -11.95 -20.86
N MET A 238 -13.31 -12.28 -19.68
CA MET A 238 -14.72 -12.53 -19.42
C MET A 238 -15.36 -11.30 -18.79
N LEU A 239 -16.49 -10.86 -19.34
CA LEU A 239 -17.24 -9.69 -18.90
C LEU A 239 -18.72 -10.06 -18.72
N THR A 240 -19.36 -9.49 -17.70
CA THR A 240 -20.80 -9.59 -17.50
C THR A 240 -21.48 -8.23 -17.45
N PHE A 241 -22.59 -8.11 -18.17
CA PHE A 241 -23.44 -6.92 -18.18
C PHE A 241 -24.85 -7.28 -17.75
N LEU A 242 -25.38 -6.62 -16.72
CA LEU A 242 -26.80 -6.72 -16.39
C LEU A 242 -27.61 -5.85 -17.36
N GLU A 243 -28.69 -6.41 -17.91
CA GLU A 243 -29.60 -5.63 -18.74
C GLU A 243 -30.41 -4.68 -17.85
N THR A 244 -30.27 -3.37 -18.04
CA THR A 244 -30.98 -2.34 -17.26
C THR A 244 -32.23 -1.80 -17.94
N SER A 245 -32.51 -2.15 -19.20
CA SER A 245 -33.73 -1.73 -19.90
C SER A 245 -34.94 -2.49 -19.35
N PRO A 246 -36.00 -1.80 -18.91
CA PRO A 246 -37.21 -2.47 -18.47
C PRO A 246 -37.91 -3.18 -19.65
N PRO A 247 -38.37 -4.42 -19.49
CA PRO A 247 -38.22 -5.26 -18.29
C PRO A 247 -36.82 -5.91 -18.23
N SER A 248 -36.05 -5.57 -17.18
CA SER A 248 -34.72 -6.12 -16.90
C SER A 248 -34.85 -7.59 -16.51
N ARG A 249 -34.41 -8.49 -17.40
CA ARG A 249 -34.77 -9.93 -17.35
C ARG A 249 -33.57 -10.88 -17.41
N GLY A 250 -32.37 -10.36 -17.57
CA GLY A 250 -31.20 -11.21 -17.81
C GLY A 250 -29.88 -10.46 -17.78
N LEU A 251 -28.84 -11.17 -18.19
CA LEU A 251 -27.48 -10.67 -18.25
C LEU A 251 -26.79 -11.13 -19.54
N TYR A 252 -25.88 -10.31 -20.05
CA TYR A 252 -24.98 -10.68 -21.13
C TYR A 252 -23.70 -11.25 -20.52
N LEU A 253 -23.30 -12.43 -20.99
CA LEU A 253 -21.98 -12.99 -20.76
C LEU A 253 -21.15 -12.81 -22.03
N ILE A 254 -19.96 -12.25 -21.89
CA ILE A 254 -19.10 -11.85 -23.01
C ILE A 254 -17.70 -12.42 -22.80
N GLU A 255 -17.13 -13.00 -23.86
CA GLU A 255 -15.77 -13.53 -23.92
C GLU A 255 -14.99 -12.79 -25.03
N ILE A 256 -13.82 -12.25 -24.68
CA ILE A 256 -12.88 -11.59 -25.61
C ILE A 256 -11.52 -12.29 -25.48
N PRO A 257 -11.04 -13.02 -26.50
CA PRO A 257 -9.69 -13.57 -26.51
C PRO A 257 -8.65 -12.45 -26.55
N ILE A 258 -7.69 -12.47 -25.62
CA ILE A 258 -6.63 -11.46 -25.48
C ILE A 258 -5.51 -11.69 -26.50
N ASP A 259 -5.24 -12.96 -26.85
CA ASP A 259 -4.18 -13.34 -27.80
C ASP A 259 -4.43 -12.85 -29.23
N GLU A 260 -5.69 -12.59 -29.59
CA GLU A 260 -6.11 -12.16 -30.92
C GLU A 260 -6.43 -10.66 -30.99
N ILE A 261 -6.05 -9.87 -29.98
CA ILE A 261 -6.35 -8.44 -29.96
C ILE A 261 -5.50 -7.72 -31.01
N THR A 262 -6.15 -7.41 -32.13
CA THR A 262 -5.67 -6.48 -33.15
C THR A 262 -6.45 -5.17 -33.09
N ASN A 263 -5.87 -4.08 -33.60
CA ASN A 263 -6.53 -2.76 -33.65
C ASN A 263 -7.76 -2.71 -34.61
N VAL A 264 -8.13 -3.84 -35.22
CA VAL A 264 -9.24 -3.96 -36.18
C VAL A 264 -9.79 -5.39 -36.05
N ASN A 265 -11.09 -5.59 -36.23
CA ASN A 265 -11.71 -6.90 -36.39
C ASN A 265 -11.60 -7.84 -35.17
N ILE A 266 -11.86 -7.31 -33.97
CA ILE A 266 -11.74 -8.04 -32.70
C ILE A 266 -12.84 -9.10 -32.59
N LEU A 267 -12.45 -10.33 -32.25
CA LEU A 267 -13.41 -11.39 -31.98
C LEU A 267 -14.05 -11.20 -30.60
N VAL A 268 -15.35 -10.97 -30.59
CA VAL A 268 -16.14 -10.86 -29.36
C VAL A 268 -17.24 -11.90 -29.40
N LYS A 269 -17.32 -12.71 -28.36
CA LYS A 269 -18.35 -13.74 -28.20
C LYS A 269 -19.35 -13.28 -27.17
N CYS A 270 -20.64 -13.38 -27.46
CA CYS A 270 -21.70 -12.97 -26.54
C CYS A 270 -22.86 -13.97 -26.50
N VAL A 271 -23.48 -14.10 -25.32
CA VAL A 271 -24.74 -14.82 -25.07
C VAL A 271 -25.55 -14.04 -24.04
N TYR A 272 -26.88 -14.08 -24.16
CA TYR A 272 -27.81 -13.50 -23.20
C TYR A 272 -28.47 -14.60 -22.36
N LEU A 273 -28.32 -14.52 -21.05
CA LEU A 273 -28.85 -15.47 -20.07
C LEU A 273 -30.04 -14.87 -19.35
N TYR A 274 -31.18 -15.58 -19.36
CA TYR A 274 -32.34 -15.30 -18.52
C TYR A 274 -32.71 -16.54 -17.71
N PHE A 275 -33.46 -16.38 -16.61
CA PHE A 275 -33.75 -17.49 -15.70
C PHE A 275 -35.24 -17.56 -15.41
N MET A 276 -35.78 -18.78 -15.35
CA MET A 276 -37.17 -19.04 -14.99
C MET A 276 -37.27 -19.65 -13.58
N PRO A 277 -38.41 -19.51 -12.88
CA PRO A 277 -38.63 -20.21 -11.63
C PRO A 277 -38.54 -21.74 -11.83
N SER A 278 -37.85 -22.44 -10.95
CA SER A 278 -37.83 -23.90 -10.91
C SER A 278 -39.24 -24.42 -10.57
N GLY A 279 -39.81 -25.23 -11.47
CA GLY A 279 -41.13 -25.84 -11.29
C GLY A 279 -41.08 -27.06 -10.38
N GLU A 280 -40.75 -26.88 -9.10
CA GLU A 280 -40.93 -27.91 -8.08
C GLU A 280 -42.08 -27.52 -7.16
N GLY A 281 -43.28 -27.78 -7.65
CA GLY A 281 -44.53 -27.66 -6.91
C GLY A 281 -45.44 -28.80 -7.38
N THR A 282 -45.73 -29.70 -6.45
CA THR A 282 -46.71 -30.80 -6.54
C THR A 282 -47.80 -30.58 -7.58
N VAL A 283 -48.02 -31.59 -8.43
CA VAL A 283 -49.19 -31.72 -9.31
C VAL A 283 -50.46 -31.79 -8.45
N GLY A 284 -50.92 -30.63 -8.00
CA GLY A 284 -52.26 -30.39 -7.52
C GLY A 284 -53.13 -30.08 -8.73
N LYS A 285 -54.06 -30.97 -9.05
CA LYS A 285 -55.08 -30.72 -10.07
C LYS A 285 -55.85 -29.45 -9.72
N ASN A 286 -56.03 -28.62 -10.74
CA ASN A 286 -56.82 -27.39 -10.78
C ASN A 286 -56.06 -26.14 -10.32
N ASP A 287 -55.28 -25.56 -11.22
CA ASP A 287 -55.46 -24.17 -11.62
C ASP A 287 -54.71 -23.92 -12.94
N GLU A 288 -55.26 -23.03 -13.76
CA GLU A 288 -54.75 -22.68 -15.08
C GLU A 288 -53.28 -22.23 -15.00
N VAL A 289 -52.46 -22.82 -15.86
CA VAL A 289 -51.01 -22.63 -15.96
C VAL A 289 -50.68 -21.14 -16.14
N SER A 290 -50.36 -20.47 -15.04
CA SER A 290 -49.66 -19.19 -15.08
C SER A 290 -48.24 -19.48 -15.55
N ALA A 291 -47.98 -19.27 -16.84
CA ALA A 291 -46.64 -19.34 -17.41
C ALA A 291 -45.69 -18.50 -16.55
N GLY A 292 -44.67 -19.14 -15.97
CA GLY A 292 -43.76 -18.52 -15.01
C GLY A 292 -43.18 -17.21 -15.55
N THR A 293 -43.19 -16.15 -14.73
CA THR A 293 -42.56 -14.88 -15.12
C THR A 293 -41.05 -15.01 -14.97
N VAL A 294 -40.29 -14.50 -15.95
CA VAL A 294 -38.81 -14.48 -15.94
C VAL A 294 -38.31 -13.82 -14.64
N LEU A 295 -37.38 -14.49 -13.96
CA LEU A 295 -36.74 -14.01 -12.74
C LEU A 295 -35.82 -12.82 -13.06
N LYS A 296 -35.87 -11.80 -12.21
CA LYS A 296 -35.03 -10.61 -12.38
C LYS A 296 -33.64 -10.83 -11.81
N VAL A 297 -32.60 -10.61 -12.61
CA VAL A 297 -31.21 -10.66 -12.15
C VAL A 297 -30.89 -9.38 -11.36
N ARG A 298 -30.47 -9.54 -10.10
CA ARG A 298 -30.14 -8.43 -9.19
C ARG A 298 -28.65 -8.12 -9.15
N ASP A 299 -27.81 -9.14 -9.08
CA ASP A 299 -26.37 -8.98 -9.04
C ASP A 299 -25.65 -10.22 -9.59
N VAL A 300 -24.40 -10.03 -10.00
CA VAL A 300 -23.58 -11.07 -10.61
C VAL A 300 -22.09 -10.87 -10.29
N ALA A 301 -21.38 -11.94 -9.96
CA ALA A 301 -19.92 -11.89 -9.82
C ALA A 301 -19.27 -13.24 -10.14
N PHE A 302 -18.02 -13.24 -10.59
CA PHE A 302 -17.27 -14.49 -10.81
C PHE A 302 -16.79 -15.05 -9.46
N TYR A 303 -17.22 -16.26 -9.11
CA TYR A 303 -16.67 -17.02 -7.98
C TYR A 303 -15.27 -17.54 -8.33
N GLN A 304 -15.15 -18.09 -9.55
CA GLN A 304 -13.93 -18.55 -10.20
C GLN A 304 -13.99 -18.17 -11.71
N PRO A 305 -12.89 -18.26 -12.48
CA PRO A 305 -12.91 -17.96 -13.92
C PRO A 305 -13.94 -18.75 -14.74
N ASP A 306 -14.30 -19.93 -14.28
CA ASP A 306 -15.25 -20.87 -14.89
C ASP A 306 -16.61 -20.91 -14.19
N MET A 307 -16.79 -20.19 -13.07
CA MET A 307 -18.02 -20.23 -12.27
C MET A 307 -18.56 -18.84 -11.96
N LEU A 308 -19.78 -18.56 -12.42
CA LEU A 308 -20.46 -17.29 -12.25
C LEU A 308 -21.55 -17.40 -11.16
N SER A 309 -21.44 -16.59 -10.11
CA SER A 309 -22.48 -16.46 -9.09
C SER A 309 -23.54 -15.47 -9.54
N VAL A 310 -24.80 -15.89 -9.56
CA VAL A 310 -25.93 -15.06 -9.99
C VAL A 310 -26.95 -14.97 -8.87
N LEU A 311 -27.38 -13.75 -8.57
CA LEU A 311 -28.45 -13.46 -7.62
C LEU A 311 -29.70 -13.02 -8.36
N LEU A 312 -30.80 -13.73 -8.12
CA LEU A 312 -32.10 -13.54 -8.74
C LEU A 312 -33.13 -13.12 -7.71
N GLU A 313 -34.15 -12.40 -8.16
CA GLU A 313 -35.34 -12.04 -7.40
C GLU A 313 -36.52 -12.93 -7.80
N GLN A 314 -37.12 -13.62 -6.84
CA GLN A 314 -38.18 -14.61 -7.06
C GLN A 314 -39.59 -14.01 -6.94
N SER A 315 -39.87 -13.27 -5.87
CA SER A 315 -41.09 -12.48 -5.73
C SER A 315 -40.88 -11.37 -4.70
N PRO A 316 -41.33 -10.13 -4.97
CA PRO A 316 -41.28 -9.04 -3.99
C PRO A 316 -42.17 -9.32 -2.77
N GLU A 317 -43.23 -10.13 -2.92
CA GLU A 317 -44.19 -10.43 -1.85
C GLU A 317 -43.63 -11.42 -0.83
N ASN A 318 -42.92 -12.47 -1.29
CA ASN A 318 -42.35 -13.50 -0.43
C ASN A 318 -41.00 -13.10 0.21
N ARG A 319 -40.47 -11.91 -0.15
CA ARG A 319 -39.16 -11.41 0.30
C ARG A 319 -38.05 -12.47 0.18
N SER A 320 -38.07 -13.24 -0.89
CA SER A 320 -37.09 -14.29 -1.18
C SER A 320 -36.21 -13.90 -2.36
N ALA A 321 -34.97 -14.36 -2.32
CA ALA A 321 -34.04 -14.28 -3.43
C ALA A 321 -33.60 -15.70 -3.81
N THR A 322 -33.09 -15.87 -5.02
CA THR A 322 -32.53 -17.14 -5.47
C THR A 322 -31.07 -16.93 -5.82
N PHE A 323 -30.21 -17.83 -5.37
CA PHE A 323 -28.79 -17.81 -5.64
C PHE A 323 -28.42 -19.06 -6.41
N LEU A 324 -27.63 -18.90 -7.46
CA LEU A 324 -27.14 -20.02 -8.26
C LEU A 324 -25.67 -19.81 -8.64
N GLN A 325 -25.00 -20.92 -8.87
CA GLN A 325 -23.69 -20.96 -9.51
C GLN A 325 -23.89 -21.45 -10.95
N PHE A 326 -23.45 -20.66 -11.92
CA PHE A 326 -23.55 -20.94 -13.34
C PHE A 326 -22.17 -21.28 -13.91
N PRO A 327 -21.93 -22.53 -14.35
CA PRO A 327 -20.71 -22.89 -15.06
C PRO A 327 -20.64 -22.15 -16.41
N THR A 328 -19.62 -21.32 -16.62
CA THR A 328 -19.50 -20.54 -17.87
C THR A 328 -19.32 -21.44 -19.10
N ILE A 329 -18.76 -22.65 -18.89
CA ILE A 329 -18.61 -23.66 -19.93
C ILE A 329 -19.96 -24.15 -20.48
N ALA A 330 -21.04 -24.10 -19.69
CA ALA A 330 -22.36 -24.50 -20.13
C ALA A 330 -22.90 -23.62 -21.27
N ALA A 331 -22.47 -22.35 -21.32
CA ALA A 331 -22.83 -21.42 -22.39
C ALA A 331 -21.84 -21.45 -23.59
N LYS A 332 -20.73 -22.20 -23.50
CA LYS A 332 -19.61 -22.13 -24.46
C LYS A 332 -20.01 -22.37 -25.91
N ASN A 333 -20.91 -23.33 -26.14
CA ASN A 333 -21.38 -23.70 -27.49
C ASN A 333 -22.52 -22.82 -28.02
N ILE A 334 -23.05 -21.93 -27.18
CA ILE A 334 -24.19 -21.08 -27.49
C ILE A 334 -23.74 -19.68 -27.89
N PHE A 335 -22.52 -19.27 -27.49
CA PHE A 335 -21.97 -17.97 -27.85
C PHE A 335 -22.06 -17.68 -29.34
N ARG A 336 -22.62 -16.53 -29.66
CA ARG A 336 -22.46 -15.94 -30.99
C ARG A 336 -21.13 -15.23 -31.05
N SER A 337 -20.32 -15.66 -31.99
CA SER A 337 -19.07 -15.00 -32.36
C SER A 337 -19.36 -13.89 -33.36
N SER A 338 -19.01 -12.66 -33.01
CA SER A 338 -19.07 -11.51 -33.91
C SER A 338 -17.69 -10.85 -33.94
N ARG A 339 -17.29 -10.37 -35.11
CA ARG A 339 -16.11 -9.52 -35.20
C ARG A 339 -16.53 -8.07 -35.21
N VAL A 340 -15.84 -7.24 -34.43
CA VAL A 340 -16.18 -5.83 -34.23
C VAL A 340 -14.96 -4.97 -34.44
N ASP A 341 -15.13 -3.90 -35.21
CA ASP A 341 -14.12 -2.88 -35.41
C ASP A 341 -14.16 -1.82 -34.29
N VAL A 342 -13.04 -1.15 -34.07
CA VAL A 342 -12.77 -0.27 -32.90
C VAL A 342 -13.77 0.88 -32.73
N MET A 343 -14.53 1.21 -33.77
CA MET A 343 -15.50 2.31 -33.80
C MET A 343 -16.96 1.83 -33.90
N GLU A 344 -17.19 0.52 -33.97
CA GLU A 344 -18.52 -0.04 -34.09
C GLU A 344 -19.07 -0.45 -32.72
N MET A 345 -20.37 -0.22 -32.55
CA MET A 345 -21.10 -0.67 -31.36
C MET A 345 -21.32 -2.18 -31.46
N PHE A 346 -20.89 -2.94 -30.45
CA PHE A 346 -21.15 -4.37 -30.39
C PHE A 346 -22.68 -4.62 -30.34
N PRO A 347 -23.23 -5.45 -31.25
CA PRO A 347 -24.68 -5.65 -31.35
C PRO A 347 -25.17 -6.61 -30.26
N LEU A 348 -25.29 -6.14 -29.01
CA LEU A 348 -25.76 -6.98 -27.88
C LEU A 348 -27.12 -7.64 -28.15
N LYS A 349 -28.05 -6.94 -28.82
CA LYS A 349 -29.40 -7.44 -29.14
C LYS A 349 -29.40 -8.65 -30.08
N GLU A 350 -28.31 -8.88 -30.78
CA GLU A 350 -28.13 -10.00 -31.70
C GLU A 350 -27.57 -11.25 -31.01
N ALA A 351 -27.26 -11.16 -29.72
CA ALA A 351 -26.82 -12.29 -28.93
C ALA A 351 -27.95 -13.33 -28.78
N PRO A 352 -27.62 -14.63 -28.86
CA PRO A 352 -28.58 -15.71 -28.64
C PRO A 352 -29.08 -15.64 -27.20
N GLN A 353 -30.40 -15.71 -27.05
CA GLN A 353 -31.06 -15.77 -25.75
C GLN A 353 -31.23 -17.21 -25.33
N VAL A 354 -30.78 -17.54 -24.12
CA VAL A 354 -30.91 -18.88 -23.56
C VAL A 354 -31.42 -18.82 -22.12
N GLU A 355 -32.32 -19.74 -21.80
CA GLU A 355 -32.78 -19.96 -20.43
C GLU A 355 -31.66 -20.66 -19.67
N GLY A 356 -30.97 -19.93 -18.79
CA GLY A 356 -29.80 -20.40 -18.07
C GLY A 356 -30.10 -21.54 -17.10
N GLY A 357 -31.33 -21.63 -16.56
CA GLY A 357 -31.75 -22.73 -15.69
C GLY A 357 -31.72 -24.09 -16.38
N SER A 358 -32.05 -24.16 -17.67
CA SER A 358 -32.06 -25.37 -18.48
C SER A 358 -30.66 -25.94 -18.75
N LEU A 359 -29.63 -25.15 -18.49
CA LEU A 359 -28.22 -25.54 -18.59
C LEU A 359 -27.64 -26.00 -17.25
N LEU A 360 -28.44 -25.96 -16.18
CA LEU A 360 -28.04 -26.34 -14.83
C LEU A 360 -28.68 -27.68 -14.44
N GLU A 361 -28.08 -28.34 -13.45
CA GLU A 361 -28.66 -29.54 -12.84
C GLU A 361 -29.89 -29.20 -11.99
N THR A 362 -30.81 -30.15 -11.85
CA THR A 362 -31.97 -30.03 -10.97
C THR A 362 -31.51 -29.70 -9.55
N GLY A 363 -32.05 -28.64 -8.94
CA GLY A 363 -31.65 -28.19 -7.60
C GLY A 363 -30.48 -27.20 -7.54
N ALA A 364 -29.88 -26.81 -8.68
CA ALA A 364 -28.79 -25.82 -8.71
C ALA A 364 -29.18 -24.40 -8.23
N MET A 365 -30.48 -24.11 -8.20
CA MET A 365 -31.04 -22.84 -7.75
C MET A 365 -31.44 -22.92 -6.28
N ARG A 366 -30.68 -22.27 -5.40
CA ARG A 366 -30.94 -22.26 -3.95
C ARG A 366 -31.74 -21.03 -3.55
N THR A 367 -32.85 -21.24 -2.85
CA THR A 367 -33.65 -20.13 -2.31
C THR A 367 -33.00 -19.56 -1.05
N ILE A 368 -33.07 -18.24 -0.91
CA ILE A 368 -32.63 -17.47 0.25
C ILE A 368 -33.89 -16.90 0.90
N ASP A 369 -34.39 -17.58 1.92
CA ASP A 369 -35.67 -17.24 2.54
C ASP A 369 -35.57 -16.03 3.46
N ASN A 370 -36.64 -15.25 3.54
CA ASN A 370 -36.77 -14.11 4.47
C ASN A 370 -35.62 -13.09 4.32
N MET A 371 -35.24 -12.79 3.08
CA MET A 371 -34.26 -11.77 2.73
C MET A 371 -34.42 -11.28 1.30
N MET A 372 -34.71 -9.97 1.16
CA MET A 372 -34.60 -9.29 -0.13
C MET A 372 -33.14 -8.97 -0.41
N ALA A 373 -32.45 -9.90 -1.03
CA ALA A 373 -31.05 -9.76 -1.41
C ALA A 373 -30.89 -8.82 -2.62
N VAL A 374 -29.90 -7.93 -2.58
CA VAL A 374 -29.65 -6.96 -3.65
C VAL A 374 -28.22 -7.00 -4.16
N ARG A 375 -27.25 -7.39 -3.33
CA ARG A 375 -25.86 -7.52 -3.75
C ARG A 375 -25.23 -8.80 -3.25
N LEU A 376 -24.21 -9.25 -3.96
CA LEU A 376 -23.40 -10.40 -3.58
C LEU A 376 -21.90 -10.08 -3.66
N ALA A 377 -21.10 -10.78 -2.88
CA ALA A 377 -19.65 -10.80 -2.97
C ALA A 377 -19.18 -12.24 -2.74
N VAL A 378 -18.27 -12.73 -3.58
CA VAL A 378 -17.88 -14.15 -3.60
C VAL A 378 -16.36 -14.28 -3.61
N SER A 379 -15.86 -15.39 -3.06
CA SER A 379 -14.44 -15.70 -3.08
C SER A 379 -14.22 -17.19 -3.31
N GLY A 380 -13.78 -17.55 -4.52
CA GLY A 380 -13.37 -18.92 -4.84
C GLY A 380 -12.23 -19.44 -3.98
N THR A 381 -11.24 -18.60 -3.66
CA THR A 381 -10.09 -18.99 -2.82
C THR A 381 -10.45 -19.29 -1.37
N ARG A 382 -11.49 -18.62 -0.87
CA ARG A 382 -11.97 -18.79 0.52
C ARG A 382 -13.22 -19.66 0.62
N LYS A 383 -13.76 -20.10 -0.52
CA LYS A 383 -14.95 -20.94 -0.61
C LYS A 383 -16.18 -20.33 0.06
N VAL A 384 -16.36 -19.01 -0.07
CA VAL A 384 -17.45 -18.27 0.58
C VAL A 384 -18.21 -17.37 -0.38
N ALA A 385 -19.48 -17.16 -0.07
CA ALA A 385 -20.34 -16.17 -0.68
C ALA A 385 -21.02 -15.32 0.41
N VAL A 386 -21.13 -14.02 0.18
CA VAL A 386 -21.77 -13.06 1.06
C VAL A 386 -22.89 -12.39 0.29
N VAL A 387 -24.06 -12.31 0.90
CA VAL A 387 -25.23 -11.66 0.32
C VAL A 387 -25.66 -10.50 1.22
N LEU A 388 -25.96 -9.36 0.60
CA LEU A 388 -26.39 -8.13 1.26
C LEU A 388 -27.86 -7.85 0.96
N ALA A 389 -28.64 -7.59 2.00
CA ALA A 389 -30.05 -7.22 1.86
C ALA A 389 -30.23 -5.80 1.31
N GLU A 390 -31.40 -5.51 0.74
CA GLU A 390 -31.78 -4.18 0.24
C GLU A 390 -31.67 -3.08 1.30
N SER A 391 -31.95 -3.41 2.57
CA SER A 391 -31.81 -2.49 3.70
C SER A 391 -30.37 -2.06 3.98
N ARG A 392 -29.38 -2.75 3.39
CA ARG A 392 -27.94 -2.61 3.65
C ARG A 392 -27.51 -2.86 5.10
N ARG A 393 -28.39 -3.45 5.92
CA ARG A 393 -28.13 -3.74 7.35
C ARG A 393 -28.01 -5.22 7.66
N LYS A 394 -28.58 -6.08 6.81
CA LYS A 394 -28.56 -7.54 6.97
C LYS A 394 -27.60 -8.13 5.95
N VAL A 395 -26.66 -8.93 6.45
CA VAL A 395 -25.67 -9.67 5.66
C VAL A 395 -25.82 -11.15 6.00
N ARG A 396 -25.75 -12.02 5.00
CA ARG A 396 -25.66 -13.47 5.19
C ARG A 396 -24.39 -13.99 4.53
N LEU A 397 -23.64 -14.80 5.26
CA LEU A 397 -22.46 -15.51 4.78
C LEU A 397 -22.88 -16.96 4.50
N PHE A 398 -22.42 -17.48 3.37
CA PHE A 398 -22.59 -18.85 2.95
C PHE A 398 -21.22 -19.47 2.71
N GLU A 399 -21.00 -20.65 3.25
CA GLU A 399 -19.90 -21.52 2.87
C GLU A 399 -20.33 -22.34 1.65
N MET A 400 -19.51 -22.30 0.60
CA MET A 400 -19.87 -22.81 -0.72
C MET A 400 -19.51 -24.29 -0.91
N GLU A 401 -18.67 -24.84 -0.04
CA GLU A 401 -18.12 -26.20 -0.13
C GLU A 401 -18.21 -26.92 1.24
N ALA A 402 -19.29 -26.67 1.99
CA ALA A 402 -19.60 -27.51 3.13
C ALA A 402 -20.06 -28.89 2.60
N GLU A 403 -19.38 -29.95 3.00
CA GLU A 403 -19.94 -31.30 2.95
C GLU A 403 -21.30 -31.25 3.63
N GLU A 404 -22.31 -31.87 3.02
CA GLU A 404 -23.62 -32.05 3.63
C GLU A 404 -23.41 -32.84 4.93
N GLU A 405 -23.24 -32.14 6.05
CA GLU A 405 -23.55 -32.72 7.35
C GLU A 405 -25.06 -32.96 7.29
N GLU A 406 -25.40 -34.22 7.02
CA GLU A 406 -26.76 -34.76 7.01
C GLU A 406 -27.55 -34.19 8.20
N GLU A 407 -28.72 -33.65 7.90
CA GLU A 407 -29.72 -33.31 8.89
C GLU A 407 -30.09 -34.58 9.67
N GLU A 408 -29.72 -34.66 10.95
CA GLU A 408 -30.54 -35.35 11.94
C GLU A 408 -30.93 -34.35 13.04
N GLU A 409 -32.12 -33.77 12.88
CA GLU A 409 -32.92 -33.34 14.02
C GLU A 409 -33.15 -34.56 14.92
N GLU A 410 -32.81 -34.49 16.21
CA GLU A 410 -33.68 -34.97 17.28
C GLU A 410 -33.27 -34.33 18.62
N GLY A 411 -34.29 -33.92 19.39
CA GLY A 411 -34.17 -32.89 20.41
C GLY A 411 -33.32 -33.21 21.63
N MET A 412 -32.74 -32.16 22.20
CA MET A 412 -32.38 -32.17 23.61
C MET A 412 -32.73 -30.84 24.26
N ASP A 413 -33.91 -30.85 24.87
CA ASP A 413 -34.39 -29.88 25.82
C ASP A 413 -33.52 -29.98 27.09
N THR A 414 -32.63 -29.02 27.32
CA THR A 414 -32.04 -28.82 28.65
C THR A 414 -31.96 -27.32 28.96
N THR A 415 -32.91 -26.92 29.78
CA THR A 415 -32.92 -25.73 30.64
C THR A 415 -31.52 -25.44 31.21
N VAL A 416 -31.00 -24.24 30.94
CA VAL A 416 -29.83 -23.72 31.66
C VAL A 416 -30.30 -22.58 32.56
N SER A 417 -30.49 -22.96 33.82
CA SER A 417 -30.66 -22.10 34.98
C SER A 417 -29.57 -21.04 35.06
N SER A 418 -30.00 -19.80 35.26
CA SER A 418 -29.18 -18.70 35.76
C SER A 418 -28.44 -19.10 37.03
N LEU A 419 -27.12 -19.26 36.95
CA LEU A 419 -26.25 -19.20 38.12
C LEU A 419 -25.00 -18.40 37.78
N GLU A 420 -24.90 -17.30 38.52
CA GLU A 420 -23.84 -16.31 38.57
C GLU A 420 -22.48 -16.95 38.80
N GLY A 421 -21.49 -16.52 38.01
CA GLY A 421 -20.08 -16.85 38.17
C GLY A 421 -19.27 -15.61 38.46
N ASN A 422 -19.09 -15.33 39.75
CA ASN A 422 -18.17 -14.37 40.36
C ASN A 422 -16.79 -14.30 39.69
N LYS A 423 -16.23 -13.09 39.58
CA LYS A 423 -14.80 -12.81 39.83
C LYS A 423 -14.55 -11.29 39.92
N THR A 424 -14.50 -10.78 41.15
CA THR A 424 -13.70 -9.62 41.55
C THR A 424 -12.72 -10.10 42.61
N GLY A 425 -11.43 -10.01 42.34
CA GLY A 425 -10.40 -10.01 43.37
C GLY A 425 -10.20 -8.57 43.83
N ASP A 426 -10.08 -8.32 45.13
CA ASP A 426 -8.77 -8.17 45.76
C ASP A 426 -8.88 -7.85 47.26
N ILE A 427 -8.01 -8.52 48.01
CA ILE A 427 -7.22 -8.05 49.17
C ILE A 427 -7.92 -7.90 50.54
N ASN A 428 -7.49 -8.80 51.44
CA ASN A 428 -7.57 -8.71 52.90
C ASN A 428 -6.74 -7.55 53.45
N GLU A 429 -7.21 -6.92 54.53
CA GLU A 429 -6.39 -6.53 55.67
C GLU A 429 -7.32 -6.22 56.88
N ASP A 430 -7.21 -7.03 57.93
CA ASP A 430 -7.66 -6.73 59.29
C ASP A 430 -6.39 -6.63 60.16
N GLU A 431 -6.00 -5.40 60.51
CA GLU A 431 -5.50 -4.95 61.83
C GLU A 431 -5.42 -3.41 61.91
#